data_AF-A0A6S7AHN5-F1
#
_entry.id   AF-A0A6S7AHN5-F1
#
_cell.length_a   1.000
_cell.length_b   1.000
_cell.length_c   1.000
_cell.angle_alpha   90.00
_cell.angle_beta   90.00
_cell.angle_gamma   90.00
#
_symmetry.space_group_name_H-M   'P 1'
#
loop_
_entity.id
_entity.type
_entity.pdbx_description
1 polymer ?
#
loop_
_entity_poly.entity_id
_entity_poly.type
_entity_poly.pdbx_seq_one_letter_code
_entity_poly.pdbx_strand_id
1 'polypeptide(L)'
;MQYVLVSACLLGKPVRYDGRAVPNDHAVLAGWLAAGQVVSVCPEVAGGMPIPRPPAEIEPGATAASVLAGRARVVAVSGDDVTQPFVNGAHEALAAARKHGIRVAVLKEGSPSCGSGYVYDGRFAGVKQPGVGVTAQLLTDAGVRVFSEHQWAEAQACLARLQAQADGAPTSSPVRRDPASPRDPDCSSPEAGNGI
;
A
#
# COMPACT_ATOMS: atom_id res chain seq x y z
N MET A 1 10.96 11.33 -3.58
CA MET A 1 9.70 11.37 -4.35
C MET A 1 8.72 10.41 -3.69
N GLN A 2 7.51 10.85 -3.31
CA GLN A 2 6.49 9.95 -2.77
C GLN A 2 5.57 9.47 -3.91
N TYR A 3 5.36 8.16 -3.99
CA TYR A 3 4.46 7.53 -4.94
C TYR A 3 3.09 7.26 -4.30
N VAL A 4 2.06 7.15 -5.14
CA VAL A 4 0.69 6.76 -4.76
C VAL A 4 0.25 5.55 -5.56
N LEU A 5 -0.40 4.59 -4.90
CA LEU A 5 -0.96 3.42 -5.57
C LEU A 5 -2.39 3.75 -6.02
N VAL A 6 -2.72 3.56 -7.29
CA VAL A 6 -4.06 3.89 -7.82
C VAL A 6 -4.65 2.70 -8.56
N SER A 7 -5.92 2.40 -8.28
CA SER A 7 -6.68 1.39 -9.01
C SER A 7 -6.68 1.69 -10.52
N ALA A 8 -6.21 0.74 -11.32
CA ALA A 8 -6.02 0.88 -12.76
C ALA A 8 -7.31 1.26 -13.51
N CYS A 9 -8.48 0.83 -13.03
CA CYS A 9 -9.76 1.22 -13.62
C CYS A 9 -10.04 2.72 -13.48
N LEU A 10 -9.58 3.37 -12.39
CA LEU A 10 -9.67 4.82 -12.17
C LEU A 10 -8.78 5.61 -13.13
N LEU A 11 -7.73 4.97 -13.66
CA LEU A 11 -6.83 5.53 -14.67
C LEU A 11 -7.33 5.33 -16.10
N GLY A 12 -8.59 4.92 -16.28
CA GLY A 12 -9.15 4.67 -17.61
C GLY A 12 -8.75 3.34 -18.24
N LYS A 13 -8.06 2.42 -17.53
CA LYS A 13 -7.73 1.11 -18.07
C LYS A 13 -8.96 0.17 -18.06
N PRO A 14 -9.24 -0.58 -19.13
CA PRO A 14 -10.40 -1.46 -19.25
C PRO A 14 -10.21 -2.77 -18.49
N VAL A 15 -10.06 -2.70 -17.16
CA VAL A 15 -9.68 -3.85 -16.31
C VAL A 15 -10.79 -4.32 -15.37
N ARG A 16 -11.97 -3.69 -15.41
CA ARG A 16 -13.13 -4.16 -14.64
C ARG A 16 -13.57 -5.54 -15.08
N TYR A 17 -14.40 -6.16 -14.25
CA TYR A 17 -14.99 -7.46 -14.55
C TYR A 17 -15.77 -7.48 -15.88
N ASP A 18 -16.40 -6.37 -16.24
CA ASP A 18 -17.15 -6.17 -17.49
C ASP A 18 -16.29 -5.65 -18.67
N GLY A 19 -14.97 -5.60 -18.50
CA GLY A 19 -14.05 -5.05 -19.51
C GLY A 19 -14.14 -3.54 -19.71
N ARG A 20 -14.86 -2.82 -18.84
CA ARG A 20 -14.97 -1.36 -18.92
C ARG A 20 -13.90 -0.66 -18.09
N ALA A 21 -13.70 0.61 -18.39
CA ALA A 21 -12.92 1.53 -17.57
C ALA A 21 -13.84 2.38 -16.68
N VAL A 22 -13.27 3.02 -15.66
CA VAL A 22 -13.92 4.09 -14.88
C VAL A 22 -13.02 5.31 -14.92
N PRO A 23 -12.88 5.97 -16.08
CA PRO A 23 -12.02 7.13 -16.18
C PRO A 23 -12.41 8.17 -15.13
N ASN A 24 -11.39 8.73 -14.48
CA ASN A 24 -11.55 9.76 -13.47
C ASN A 24 -10.69 10.96 -13.87
N ASP A 25 -11.29 12.15 -13.89
CA ASP A 25 -10.70 13.41 -14.34
C ASP A 25 -10.37 14.35 -13.18
N HIS A 26 -10.39 13.84 -11.94
CA HIS A 26 -10.15 14.65 -10.75
C HIS A 26 -8.77 15.34 -10.80
N ALA A 27 -8.73 16.64 -10.48
CA ALA A 27 -7.53 17.47 -10.60
C ALA A 27 -6.32 16.92 -9.81
N VAL A 28 -6.56 16.33 -8.64
CA VAL A 28 -5.52 15.66 -7.84
C VAL A 28 -4.85 14.52 -8.61
N LEU A 29 -5.65 13.67 -9.26
CA LEU A 29 -5.14 12.55 -10.04
C LEU A 29 -4.32 13.07 -11.24
N ALA A 30 -4.84 14.08 -11.94
CA ALA A 30 -4.12 14.71 -13.05
C ALA A 30 -2.75 15.27 -12.60
N GLY A 31 -2.70 15.92 -11.44
CA GLY A 31 -1.45 16.41 -10.84
C GLY A 31 -0.45 15.29 -10.54
N TRP A 32 -0.91 14.19 -9.91
CA TRP A 32 -0.05 13.03 -9.64
C TRP A 32 0.46 12.34 -10.91
N LEU A 33 -0.36 12.28 -11.96
CA LEU A 33 0.04 11.74 -13.26
C LEU A 33 1.11 12.62 -13.92
N ALA A 34 0.89 13.94 -13.96
CA ALA A 34 1.87 14.89 -14.51
C ALA A 34 3.21 14.85 -13.76
N ALA A 35 3.18 14.60 -12.45
CA ALA A 35 4.37 14.46 -11.61
C ALA A 35 5.03 13.06 -11.67
N GLY A 36 4.45 12.09 -12.40
CA GLY A 36 4.97 10.72 -12.47
C GLY A 36 4.91 9.94 -11.14
N GLN A 37 3.96 10.30 -10.27
CA GLN A 37 3.84 9.75 -8.91
C GLN A 37 2.92 8.52 -8.81
N VAL A 38 2.23 8.17 -9.90
CA VAL A 38 1.22 7.11 -9.88
C VAL A 38 1.82 5.74 -10.20
N VAL A 39 1.63 4.80 -9.28
CA VAL A 39 1.80 3.36 -9.54
C VAL A 39 0.42 2.75 -9.74
N SER A 40 0.20 2.16 -10.92
CA SER A 40 -1.08 1.58 -11.31
C SER A 40 -1.20 0.12 -10.87
N VAL A 41 -2.36 -0.28 -10.32
CA VAL A 41 -2.62 -1.68 -9.96
C VAL A 41 -4.06 -2.11 -10.25
N CYS A 42 -4.24 -3.33 -10.77
CA CYS A 42 -5.52 -4.04 -10.70
C CYS A 42 -5.25 -5.36 -9.97
N PRO A 43 -5.62 -5.49 -8.68
CA PRO A 43 -5.26 -6.67 -7.92
C PRO A 43 -5.82 -7.95 -8.53
N GLU A 44 -7.07 -7.92 -8.98
CA GLU A 44 -7.74 -9.08 -9.60
C GLU A 44 -6.96 -9.60 -10.82
N VAL A 45 -6.51 -8.71 -11.71
CA VAL A 45 -5.72 -9.08 -12.90
C VAL A 45 -4.29 -9.48 -12.52
N ALA A 46 -3.66 -8.78 -11.58
CA ALA A 46 -2.33 -9.14 -11.06
C ALA A 46 -2.33 -10.52 -10.40
N GLY A 47 -3.46 -10.92 -9.81
CA GLY A 47 -3.70 -12.25 -9.26
C GLY A 47 -4.05 -13.33 -10.29
N GLY A 48 -4.16 -12.99 -11.57
CA GLY A 48 -4.38 -13.93 -12.66
C GLY A 48 -5.81 -14.01 -13.19
N MET A 49 -6.74 -13.15 -12.75
CA MET A 49 -8.11 -13.15 -13.28
C MET A 49 -8.16 -12.59 -14.72
N PRO A 50 -9.03 -13.13 -15.59
CA PRO A 50 -9.20 -12.63 -16.94
C PRO A 50 -10.01 -11.32 -16.99
N ILE A 51 -10.06 -10.74 -18.19
CA ILE A 51 -10.99 -9.65 -18.56
C ILE A 51 -11.70 -10.09 -19.86
N PRO A 52 -13.04 -10.13 -19.90
CA PRO A 52 -13.96 -9.99 -18.77
C PRO A 52 -13.89 -11.18 -17.81
N ARG A 53 -14.53 -11.05 -16.65
CA ARG A 53 -14.68 -12.10 -15.63
C ARG A 53 -16.04 -11.98 -14.94
N PRO A 54 -16.57 -13.06 -14.34
CA PRO A 54 -17.79 -12.97 -13.54
C PRO A 54 -17.64 -12.01 -12.36
N PRO A 55 -18.71 -11.30 -11.94
CA PRO A 55 -18.75 -10.62 -10.66
C PRO A 55 -18.44 -11.58 -9.52
N ALA A 56 -17.75 -11.09 -8.50
CA ALA A 56 -17.43 -11.85 -7.30
C ALA A 56 -17.75 -11.02 -6.05
N GLU A 57 -18.02 -11.70 -4.95
CA GLU A 57 -18.30 -11.10 -3.64
C GLU A 57 -17.60 -11.92 -2.55
N ILE A 58 -17.28 -11.29 -1.41
CA ILE A 58 -16.85 -12.03 -0.21
C ILE A 58 -18.08 -12.78 0.29
N GLU A 59 -17.93 -14.06 0.67
CA GLU A 59 -19.08 -14.88 1.06
C GLU A 59 -19.86 -14.29 2.26
N PRO A 60 -21.18 -14.55 2.37
CA PRO A 60 -22.03 -13.91 3.37
C PRO A 60 -21.52 -14.09 4.80
N GLY A 61 -21.48 -12.98 5.56
CA GLY A 61 -21.03 -12.97 6.96
C GLY A 61 -19.51 -13.04 7.15
N ALA A 62 -18.72 -13.13 6.08
CA ALA A 62 -17.26 -13.07 6.14
C ALA A 62 -16.72 -11.66 5.92
N THR A 63 -15.43 -11.50 6.18
CA THR A 63 -14.69 -10.24 6.01
C THR A 63 -13.42 -10.50 5.20
N ALA A 64 -12.84 -9.44 4.63
CA ALA A 64 -11.53 -9.50 3.99
C ALA A 64 -10.44 -10.09 4.89
N ALA A 65 -10.47 -9.79 6.19
CA ALA A 65 -9.54 -10.35 7.16
C ALA A 65 -9.70 -11.88 7.32
N SER A 66 -10.94 -12.39 7.32
CA SER A 66 -11.20 -13.84 7.34
C SER A 66 -10.70 -14.52 6.06
N VAL A 67 -10.84 -13.87 4.90
CA VAL A 67 -10.31 -14.37 3.62
C VAL A 67 -8.77 -14.44 3.66
N LEU A 68 -8.10 -13.37 4.08
CA LEU A 68 -6.63 -13.34 4.21
C LEU A 68 -6.10 -14.36 5.21
N ALA A 69 -6.89 -14.70 6.24
CA ALA A 69 -6.56 -15.74 7.21
C ALA A 69 -6.89 -17.17 6.72
N GLY A 70 -7.38 -17.35 5.48
CA GLY A 70 -7.77 -18.66 4.94
C GLY A 70 -9.02 -19.27 5.60
N ARG A 71 -9.85 -18.43 6.24
CA ARG A 71 -11.08 -18.84 6.97
C ARG A 71 -12.37 -18.48 6.24
N ALA A 72 -12.27 -17.82 5.09
CA ALA A 72 -13.40 -17.46 4.26
C ALA A 72 -13.01 -17.37 2.79
N ARG A 73 -14.02 -17.25 1.92
CA ARG A 73 -13.85 -17.26 0.47
C ARG A 73 -14.33 -15.98 -0.22
N VAL A 74 -13.76 -15.73 -1.38
CA VAL A 74 -14.33 -14.86 -2.42
C VAL A 74 -14.96 -15.77 -3.47
N VAL A 75 -16.25 -15.59 -3.72
CA VAL A 75 -17.03 -16.46 -4.58
C VAL A 75 -17.50 -15.66 -5.79
N ALA A 76 -17.41 -16.24 -6.98
CA ALA A 76 -17.98 -15.68 -8.20
C ALA A 76 -19.49 -15.96 -8.26
N VAL A 77 -20.25 -15.17 -9.03
CA VAL A 77 -21.70 -15.39 -9.22
C VAL A 77 -22.01 -16.75 -9.87
N SER A 78 -21.03 -17.36 -10.55
CA SER A 78 -21.09 -18.73 -11.07
C SER A 78 -21.06 -19.80 -9.98
N GLY A 79 -20.69 -19.44 -8.74
CA GLY A 79 -20.44 -20.35 -7.62
C GLY A 79 -18.97 -20.77 -7.48
N ASP A 80 -18.10 -20.36 -8.39
CA ASP A 80 -16.68 -20.71 -8.35
C ASP A 80 -15.96 -20.00 -7.20
N ASP A 81 -15.10 -20.74 -6.50
CA ASP A 81 -14.17 -20.15 -5.53
C ASP A 81 -13.01 -19.46 -6.28
N VAL A 82 -12.97 -18.13 -6.17
CA VAL A 82 -11.96 -17.28 -6.80
C VAL A 82 -11.06 -16.63 -5.75
N THR A 83 -10.95 -17.20 -4.56
CA THR A 83 -10.19 -16.63 -3.44
C THR A 83 -8.72 -16.42 -3.77
N GLN A 84 -8.08 -17.42 -4.40
CA GLN A 84 -6.63 -17.41 -4.59
C GLN A 84 -6.17 -16.24 -5.49
N PRO A 85 -6.80 -15.94 -6.64
CA PRO A 85 -6.49 -14.72 -7.39
C PRO A 85 -6.65 -13.43 -6.59
N PHE A 86 -7.66 -13.31 -5.73
CA PHE A 86 -7.84 -12.10 -4.92
C PHE A 86 -6.74 -11.93 -3.87
N VAL A 87 -6.34 -13.02 -3.21
CA VAL A 87 -5.25 -13.01 -2.21
C VAL A 87 -3.90 -12.74 -2.90
N ASN A 88 -3.60 -13.43 -4.00
CA ASN A 88 -2.39 -13.19 -4.79
C ASN A 88 -2.32 -11.74 -5.27
N GLY A 89 -3.42 -11.23 -5.82
CA GLY A 89 -3.53 -9.85 -6.26
C GLY A 89 -3.28 -8.82 -5.16
N ALA A 90 -3.77 -9.09 -3.95
CA ALA A 90 -3.51 -8.24 -2.78
C ALA A 90 -2.01 -8.23 -2.42
N HIS A 91 -1.35 -9.40 -2.46
CA HIS A 91 0.08 -9.50 -2.21
C HIS A 91 0.92 -8.79 -3.28
N GLU A 92 0.54 -8.89 -4.57
CA GLU A 92 1.18 -8.14 -5.65
C GLU A 92 1.03 -6.61 -5.47
N ALA A 93 -0.15 -6.16 -5.08
CA ALA A 93 -0.38 -4.75 -4.75
C ALA A 93 0.48 -4.28 -3.57
N LEU A 94 0.61 -5.10 -2.53
CA LEU A 94 1.47 -4.82 -1.38
C LEU A 94 2.96 -4.82 -1.77
N ALA A 95 3.39 -5.75 -2.63
CA ALA A 95 4.75 -5.80 -3.14
C ALA A 95 5.09 -4.54 -3.94
N ALA A 96 4.18 -4.08 -4.81
CA ALA A 96 4.31 -2.82 -5.52
C ALA A 96 4.39 -1.63 -4.55
N ALA A 97 3.54 -1.60 -3.53
CA ALA A 97 3.57 -0.55 -2.51
C ALA A 97 4.92 -0.50 -1.77
N ARG A 98 5.42 -1.66 -1.32
CA ARG A 98 6.72 -1.77 -0.63
C ARG A 98 7.88 -1.35 -1.52
N LYS A 99 7.91 -1.82 -2.77
CA LYS A 99 8.97 -1.49 -3.74
C LYS A 99 9.14 0.02 -3.93
N HIS A 100 8.03 0.77 -3.91
CA HIS A 100 8.01 2.20 -4.14
C HIS A 100 7.89 3.03 -2.84
N GLY A 101 7.94 2.40 -1.66
CA GLY A 101 7.75 3.08 -0.37
C GLY A 101 6.38 3.76 -0.23
N ILE A 102 5.35 3.26 -0.91
CA ILE A 102 4.02 3.88 -0.97
C ILE A 102 3.33 3.77 0.39
N ARG A 103 2.79 4.90 0.84
CA ARG A 103 2.02 5.01 2.10
C ARG A 103 0.58 5.48 1.88
N VAL A 104 0.20 5.81 0.66
CA VAL A 104 -1.14 6.27 0.27
C VAL A 104 -1.62 5.48 -0.96
N ALA A 105 -2.84 4.95 -0.89
CA ALA A 105 -3.49 4.29 -2.01
C ALA A 105 -4.90 4.87 -2.24
N VAL A 106 -5.27 5.06 -3.51
CA VAL A 106 -6.64 5.40 -3.92
C VAL A 106 -7.21 4.24 -4.73
N LEU A 107 -8.19 3.55 -4.14
CA LEU A 107 -8.76 2.32 -4.67
C LEU A 107 -10.23 2.51 -5.06
N LYS A 108 -10.70 1.70 -6.00
CA LYS A 108 -12.10 1.74 -6.45
C LYS A 108 -13.03 1.18 -5.37
N GLU A 109 -14.01 1.97 -4.95
CA GLU A 109 -14.98 1.63 -3.93
C GLU A 109 -15.95 0.52 -4.37
N GLY A 110 -16.46 -0.27 -3.42
CA GLY A 110 -17.48 -1.30 -3.65
C GLY A 110 -16.99 -2.58 -4.34
N SER A 111 -15.69 -2.76 -4.54
CA SER A 111 -15.10 -4.01 -5.06
C SER A 111 -14.74 -4.97 -3.91
N PRO A 112 -14.92 -6.29 -4.06
CA PRO A 112 -14.43 -7.29 -3.10
C PRO A 112 -12.90 -7.28 -2.93
N SER A 113 -12.15 -6.67 -3.86
CA SER A 113 -10.71 -6.43 -3.73
C SER A 113 -10.40 -5.04 -3.19
N CYS A 114 -10.99 -4.01 -3.81
CA CYS A 114 -10.54 -2.63 -3.67
C CYS A 114 -11.40 -1.75 -2.74
N GLY A 115 -12.60 -2.21 -2.35
CA GLY A 115 -13.53 -1.44 -1.52
C GLY A 115 -12.89 -1.03 -0.20
N SER A 116 -13.08 0.24 0.20
CA SER A 116 -12.50 0.85 1.39
C SER A 116 -13.53 1.23 2.45
N GLY A 117 -14.81 1.36 2.09
CA GLY A 117 -15.88 1.70 3.01
C GLY A 117 -17.06 0.71 3.00
N TYR A 118 -17.33 0.09 1.85
CA TYR A 118 -18.34 -0.95 1.74
C TYR A 118 -17.98 -2.03 0.72
N VAL A 119 -18.59 -3.18 0.89
CA VAL A 119 -18.60 -4.30 -0.05
C VAL A 119 -20.04 -4.80 -0.23
N TYR A 120 -20.27 -5.72 -1.16
CA TYR A 120 -21.57 -6.40 -1.28
C TYR A 120 -21.71 -7.50 -0.23
N ASP A 121 -22.96 -7.91 0.05
CA ASP A 121 -23.31 -8.81 1.17
C ASP A 121 -23.03 -10.30 0.92
N GLY A 122 -22.46 -10.65 -0.23
CA GLY A 122 -22.10 -12.02 -0.61
C GLY A 122 -23.26 -12.82 -1.20
N ARG A 123 -24.45 -12.23 -1.33
CA ARG A 123 -25.66 -12.90 -1.83
C ARG A 123 -25.97 -12.57 -3.28
N PHE A 124 -25.16 -11.72 -3.93
CA PHE A 124 -25.42 -11.24 -5.29
C PHE A 124 -26.78 -10.56 -5.46
N ALA A 125 -27.33 -10.01 -4.37
CA ALA A 125 -28.60 -9.30 -4.35
C ALA A 125 -28.45 -7.79 -4.58
N GLY A 126 -27.23 -7.31 -4.83
CA GLY A 126 -26.91 -5.88 -4.97
C GLY A 126 -26.95 -5.12 -3.63
N VAL A 127 -27.05 -5.81 -2.50
CA VAL A 127 -27.09 -5.23 -1.17
C VAL A 127 -25.67 -4.86 -0.74
N LYS A 128 -25.48 -3.61 -0.32
CA LYS A 128 -24.21 -3.09 0.18
C LYS A 128 -24.17 -3.19 1.69
N GLN A 129 -23.00 -3.51 2.25
CA GLN A 129 -22.76 -3.55 3.68
C GLN A 129 -21.43 -2.88 4.03
N PRO A 130 -21.30 -2.29 5.24
CA PRO A 130 -20.02 -1.79 5.74
C PRO A 130 -18.96 -2.90 5.69
N GLY A 131 -17.79 -2.58 5.15
CA GLY A 131 -16.71 -3.55 4.99
C GLY A 131 -15.66 -3.09 3.98
N VAL A 132 -14.58 -3.85 3.90
CA VAL A 132 -13.45 -3.56 3.00
C VAL A 132 -13.14 -4.77 2.13
N GLY A 133 -12.52 -4.53 0.99
CA GLY A 133 -12.02 -5.57 0.11
C GLY A 133 -10.68 -6.16 0.56
N VAL A 134 -10.32 -7.31 -0.01
CA VAL A 134 -9.14 -8.10 0.36
C VAL A 134 -7.83 -7.30 0.23
N THR A 135 -7.67 -6.55 -0.87
CA THR A 135 -6.47 -5.71 -1.09
C THR A 135 -6.45 -4.50 -0.16
N ALA A 136 -7.60 -3.84 0.01
CA ALA A 136 -7.71 -2.68 0.90
C ALA A 136 -7.36 -3.06 2.35
N GLN A 137 -7.85 -4.21 2.83
CA GLN A 137 -7.49 -4.76 4.14
C GLN A 137 -5.99 -4.98 4.27
N LEU A 138 -5.39 -5.75 3.35
CA LEU A 138 -3.96 -6.11 3.43
C LEU A 138 -3.03 -4.89 3.38
N LEU A 139 -3.35 -3.89 2.55
CA LEU A 139 -2.60 -2.64 2.48
C LEU A 139 -2.72 -1.84 3.78
N THR A 140 -3.92 -1.79 4.37
CA THR A 140 -4.17 -1.11 5.64
C THR A 140 -3.37 -1.76 6.78
N ASP A 141 -3.37 -3.09 6.85
CA ASP A 141 -2.61 -3.86 7.84
C ASP A 141 -1.09 -3.63 7.70
N ALA A 142 -0.62 -3.38 6.47
CA ALA A 142 0.76 -3.02 6.18
C ALA A 142 1.09 -1.52 6.40
N GLY A 143 0.16 -0.73 6.92
CA GLY A 143 0.36 0.68 7.26
C GLY A 143 0.23 1.66 6.09
N VAL A 144 -0.40 1.25 4.98
CA VAL A 144 -0.81 2.12 3.87
C VAL A 144 -2.17 2.73 4.19
N ARG A 145 -2.31 4.05 4.00
CA ARG A 145 -3.60 4.74 4.11
C ARG A 145 -4.38 4.54 2.82
N VAL A 146 -5.53 3.86 2.92
CA VAL A 146 -6.40 3.56 1.76
C VAL A 146 -7.57 4.54 1.73
N PHE A 147 -7.82 5.10 0.55
CA PHE A 147 -8.91 6.04 0.26
C PHE A 147 -9.70 5.55 -0.95
N SER A 148 -10.98 5.93 -1.05
CA SER A 148 -11.79 5.71 -2.25
C SER A 148 -11.61 6.81 -3.30
N GLU A 149 -12.16 6.61 -4.49
CA GLU A 149 -12.32 7.65 -5.51
C GLU A 149 -13.23 8.82 -5.09
N HIS A 150 -13.80 8.80 -3.89
CA HIS A 150 -14.57 9.91 -3.32
C HIS A 150 -13.75 10.77 -2.36
N GLN A 151 -12.49 10.40 -2.09
CA GLN A 151 -11.65 10.99 -1.02
C GLN A 151 -10.30 11.49 -1.54
N TRP A 152 -10.27 12.04 -2.76
CA TRP A 152 -9.03 12.51 -3.40
C TRP A 152 -8.35 13.65 -2.63
N ALA A 153 -9.13 14.57 -2.07
CA ALA A 153 -8.59 15.71 -1.31
C ALA A 153 -7.92 15.23 -0.01
N GLU A 154 -8.54 14.28 0.69
CA GLU A 154 -8.02 13.67 1.91
C GLU A 154 -6.76 12.85 1.61
N ALA A 155 -6.74 12.11 0.50
CA ALA A 155 -5.56 11.40 0.03
C ALA A 155 -4.40 12.35 -0.29
N GLN A 156 -4.66 13.47 -0.97
CA GLN A 156 -3.67 14.51 -1.24
C GLN A 156 -3.13 15.14 0.03
N ALA A 157 -4.00 15.52 0.96
CA ALA A 157 -3.61 16.10 2.23
C ALA A 157 -2.78 15.11 3.07
N CYS A 158 -3.10 13.82 3.00
CA CYS A 158 -2.31 12.76 3.65
C CYS A 158 -0.92 12.63 3.04
N LEU A 159 -0.83 12.60 1.71
CA LEU A 159 0.44 12.53 1.00
C LEU A 159 1.34 13.73 1.31
N ALA A 160 0.79 14.94 1.29
CA ALA A 160 1.53 16.17 1.60
C ALA A 160 2.08 16.18 3.03
N ARG A 161 1.29 15.70 4.02
CA ARG A 161 1.75 15.54 5.41
C ARG A 161 2.92 14.56 5.51
N LEU A 162 2.84 13.43 4.81
CA LEU A 162 3.90 12.42 4.80
C LEU A 162 5.18 12.93 4.12
N GLN A 163 5.05 13.74 3.07
CA GLN A 163 6.18 14.41 2.41
C GLN A 163 6.87 15.39 3.37
N ALA A 164 6.11 16.28 4.01
CA ALA A 164 6.66 17.24 4.96
C ALA A 164 7.38 16.57 6.15
N GLN A 165 6.87 15.44 6.64
CA GLN A 165 7.52 14.65 7.69
C GLN A 165 8.83 14.01 7.23
N ALA A 166 8.90 13.56 5.97
CA ALA A 166 10.13 12.99 5.41
C ALA A 166 11.20 14.06 5.17
N ASP A 167 10.79 15.25 4.72
CA ASP A 167 11.70 16.37 4.43
C ASP A 167 12.18 17.08 5.70
N GLY A 168 11.39 17.02 6.79
CA GLY A 168 11.70 17.60 8.10
C GLY A 168 12.45 16.68 9.07
N ALA A 169 12.77 15.43 8.70
CA ALA A 169 13.54 14.53 9.55
C ALA A 169 15.03 14.91 9.52
N PRO A 170 15.67 15.27 10.66
CA PRO A 170 17.10 15.54 10.66
C PRO A 170 17.86 14.26 10.32
N THR A 171 18.68 14.32 9.27
CA THR A 171 19.68 13.30 8.95
C THR A 171 20.69 13.27 10.09
N SER A 172 20.59 12.29 10.99
CA SER A 172 21.70 11.96 11.86
C SER A 172 22.83 11.42 10.99
N SER A 173 23.84 12.25 10.75
CA SER A 173 25.13 11.86 10.18
C SER A 173 26.26 12.19 11.17
N PRO A 174 27.38 11.46 11.09
CA PRO A 174 28.15 11.01 12.25
C PRO A 174 29.05 12.10 12.79
N VAL A 175 29.12 12.22 14.12
CA VAL A 175 30.26 12.92 14.73
C VAL A 175 31.49 12.03 14.58
N ARG A 176 32.44 12.57 13.80
CA ARG A 176 33.75 12.06 13.47
C ARG A 176 34.64 12.01 14.73
N ARG A 177 35.65 11.14 14.68
CA ARG A 177 36.83 11.18 15.56
C ARG A 177 37.57 12.51 15.36
N ASP A 178 37.99 13.13 16.45
CA ASP A 178 38.98 14.22 16.41
C ASP A 178 40.41 13.65 16.35
N PRO A 179 41.27 14.14 15.43
CA PRO A 179 42.72 14.02 15.52
C PRO A 179 43.39 15.38 15.84
N ALA A 180 44.54 15.30 16.54
CA ALA A 180 45.57 16.32 16.84
C ALA A 180 45.42 17.07 18.19
N SER A 181 46.18 16.74 19.26
CA SER A 181 47.64 16.98 19.55
C SER A 181 47.84 18.24 20.44
N PRO A 182 48.93 18.41 21.23
CA PRO A 182 50.28 17.84 21.04
C PRO A 182 50.91 17.16 22.28
N ARG A 183 52.02 16.47 22.00
CA ARG A 183 52.99 15.92 22.97
C ARG A 183 53.94 17.03 23.42
N ASP A 184 54.42 16.91 24.66
CA ASP A 184 55.84 16.82 25.08
C ASP A 184 55.95 17.30 26.56
N PRO A 185 57.10 17.10 27.25
CA PRO A 185 57.60 15.83 27.75
C PRO A 185 57.89 15.97 29.28
N ASP A 186 58.60 14.98 29.84
CA ASP A 186 59.41 15.10 31.05
C ASP A 186 58.77 14.75 32.41
N CYS A 187 59.00 13.51 32.85
CA CYS A 187 59.20 13.21 34.27
C CYS A 187 60.09 11.95 34.42
N SER A 188 61.39 12.20 34.39
CA SER A 188 62.40 11.67 35.32
C SER A 188 62.12 10.33 36.00
N SER A 189 62.84 9.28 35.56
CA SER A 189 63.30 8.21 36.44
C SER A 189 64.73 8.52 36.90
N PRO A 190 65.11 8.11 38.12
CA PRO A 190 66.31 7.32 38.23
C PRO A 190 66.15 6.08 39.11
N GLU A 191 67.07 5.16 38.84
CA GLU A 191 67.23 3.79 39.33
C GLU A 191 67.37 3.67 40.86
N ALA A 192 66.85 2.57 41.41
CA ALA A 192 67.45 1.84 42.52
C ALA A 192 66.74 0.48 42.71
N GLY A 193 67.48 -0.63 42.78
CA GLY A 193 66.91 -1.86 43.36
C GLY A 193 67.46 -3.19 42.84
N ASN A 194 68.71 -3.47 43.19
CA ASN A 194 69.37 -4.78 43.14
C ASN A 194 68.65 -5.83 44.03
N GLY A 195 68.64 -7.12 43.65
CA GLY A 195 68.47 -8.18 44.66
C GLY A 195 67.81 -9.50 44.21
N ILE A 196 68.67 -10.45 43.84
CA ILE A 196 68.61 -11.92 44.06
C ILE A 196 67.46 -12.70 43.43
#